data_AF-A0A370UAY9-F1
#
_entry.id   AF-A0A370UAY9-F1
#
_cell.length_a   1.000
_cell.length_b   1.000
_cell.length_c   1.000
_cell.angle_alpha   90.00
_cell.angle_beta   90.00
_cell.angle_gamma   90.00
#
_symmetry.space_group_name_H-M   'P 1'
#
loop_
_entity.id
_entity.type
_entity.pdbx_description
1 polymer ?
#
loop_
_entity_poly.entity_id
_entity_poly.type
_entity_poly.pdbx_seq_one_letter_code
_entity_poly.pdbx_strand_id
1 'polypeptide(L)' 'MKKTFKPILEGLAVGCVFVSITMLFSIPMYMSLIIGALAALGGWHNSVKMDKAKAEKKAAKDDQSNA' A
#
# COMPACT_ATOMS: atom_id res chain seq x y z
N MET A 1 13.98 6.02 -16.14
CA MET A 1 13.77 4.78 -15.38
C MET A 1 13.76 5.03 -13.85
N LYS A 2 13.03 6.05 -13.33
CA LYS A 2 13.09 6.50 -11.91
C LYS A 2 11.76 6.34 -11.12
N LYS A 3 10.75 5.64 -11.67
CA LYS A 3 9.39 5.58 -11.08
C LYS A 3 9.19 4.44 -10.07
N THR A 4 10.08 3.44 -10.02
CA THR A 4 9.92 2.25 -9.15
C THR A 4 10.49 2.44 -7.73
N PHE A 5 11.49 3.30 -7.54
CA PHE A 5 12.11 3.49 -6.22
C PHE A 5 11.32 4.40 -5.27
N LYS A 6 10.44 5.24 -5.81
CA LYS A 6 9.64 6.18 -5.04
C LYS A 6 8.72 5.51 -3.99
N PRO A 7 7.93 4.45 -4.32
CA PRO A 7 7.13 3.76 -3.32
C PRO A 7 7.96 3.04 -2.25
N ILE A 8 9.17 2.58 -2.60
CA ILE A 8 10.08 1.95 -1.63
C ILE A 8 10.60 2.99 -0.64
N LEU A 9 10.97 4.18 -1.13
CA LEU A 9 11.48 5.26 -0.28
C LEU A 9 10.38 5.83 0.65
N GLU A 10 9.15 5.96 0.15
CA GLU A 10 7.99 6.31 0.96
C GLU A 10 7.68 5.23 2.01
N GLY A 11 7.72 3.95 1.63
CA GLY A 11 7.55 2.83 2.57
C GLY A 11 8.64 2.77 3.66
N LEU A 12 9.89 3.07 3.30
CA LEU A 12 11.01 3.12 4.24
C LEU A 12 10.85 4.26 5.26
N ALA A 13 10.43 5.45 4.81
CA ALA A 13 10.18 6.60 5.68
C ALA A 13 9.05 6.30 6.68
N VAL A 14 7.95 5.69 6.22
CA VAL A 14 6.84 5.27 7.09
C VAL A 14 7.30 4.21 8.10
N GLY A 15 8.14 3.26 7.67
CA GLY A 15 8.75 2.26 8.56
C GLY A 15 9.61 2.88 9.67
N CYS A 16 10.44 3.88 9.36
CA CYS A 16 11.24 4.58 10.36
C CYS A 16 10.38 5.31 11.40
N VAL A 17 9.30 5.98 10.97
CA VAL A 17 8.36 6.65 11.88
C VAL A 17 7.66 5.62 12.76
N PHE A 18 7.24 4.50 12.18
CA PHE A 18 6.59 3.41 12.92
C PHE A 18 7.51 2.83 14.00
N VAL A 19 8.78 2.53 13.68
CA VAL A 19 9.77 2.05 14.66
C VAL A 19 9.99 3.07 15.78
N SER A 20 10.09 4.36 15.44
CA SER A 20 10.26 5.43 16.41
C SER A 20 9.08 5.52 17.38
N ILE A 21 7.84 5.39 16.89
CA ILE A 21 6.62 5.34 17.72
C ILE A 21 6.62 4.08 18.60
N THR A 22 7.04 2.95 18.03
CA THR A 22 7.09 1.67 18.75
C THR A 22 8.03 1.75 19.96
N MET A 23 9.19 2.38 19.80
CA MET A 23 10.12 2.68 20.91
C MET A 23 9.55 3.71 21.89
N LEU A 24 8.93 4.78 21.40
CA LEU A 24 8.39 5.87 22.23
C LEU A 24 7.27 5.40 23.17
N PHE A 25 6.44 4.47 22.73
CA PHE A 25 5.32 3.93 23.51
C PHE A 25 5.61 2.57 24.16
N SER A 26 6.86 2.08 24.11
CA SER A 26 7.25 0.72 24.57
C SER A 26 6.29 -0.36 24.08
N ILE A 27 5.81 -0.22 22.84
CA ILE A 27 4.90 -1.19 22.25
C ILE A 27 5.71 -2.47 22.02
N PRO A 28 5.34 -3.60 22.63
CA PRO A 28 6.07 -4.85 22.44
C PRO A 28 6.18 -5.16 20.95
N MET A 29 7.35 -5.60 20.48
CA MET A 29 7.62 -5.91 19.06
C MET A 29 6.59 -6.86 18.44
N TYR A 30 5.93 -7.70 19.24
CA TYR A 30 4.80 -8.54 18.83
C TYR A 30 3.58 -7.72 18.35
N MET A 31 3.22 -6.64 19.06
CA MET A 31 2.10 -5.78 18.70
C MET A 31 2.38 -4.95 17.45
N SER A 32 3.62 -4.48 17.27
CA SER A 32 4.02 -3.74 16.07
C SER A 32 3.99 -4.65 14.82
N LEU A 33 4.34 -5.92 14.97
CA LEU A 33 4.24 -6.94 13.91
C LEU A 33 2.78 -7.17 13.49
N ILE A 34 1.86 -7.27 14.46
CA ILE A 34 0.42 -7.44 14.17
C ILE A 34 -0.14 -6.22 13.45
N ILE A 35 0.19 -5.01 13.89
CA ILE A 35 -0.25 -3.77 13.25
C ILE A 35 0.30 -3.69 11.82
N GLY A 36 1.57 -4.02 11.62
CA GLY A 36 2.18 -4.06 10.29
C GLY A 36 1.52 -5.09 9.37
N ALA A 37 1.23 -6.29 9.87
CA ALA A 37 0.56 -7.34 9.12
C ALA A 37 -0.88 -6.95 8.73
N LEU A 38 -1.64 -6.35 9.66
CA LEU A 38 -3.00 -5.86 9.39
C LEU A 38 -2.99 -4.70 8.39
N ALA A 39 -2.03 -3.78 8.49
CA ALA A 39 -1.88 -2.69 7.52
C ALA A 39 -1.52 -3.21 6.12
N ALA A 40 -0.65 -4.21 6.03
CA ALA A 40 -0.29 -4.85 4.76
C ALA A 40 -1.47 -5.61 4.15
N LEU A 41 -2.23 -6.38 4.95
CA LEU A 41 -3.43 -7.09 4.50
C LEU A 41 -4.54 -6.13 4.06
N GLY A 42 -4.80 -5.08 4.84
CA GLY A 42 -5.78 -4.03 4.48
C GLY A 42 -5.37 -3.26 3.22
N GLY A 43 -4.09 -2.91 3.10
CA GLY A 43 -3.52 -2.26 1.91
C GLY A 43 -3.57 -3.15 0.67
N TRP A 44 -3.30 -4.45 0.82
CA TRP A 44 -3.40 -5.43 -0.26
C TRP A 44 -4.84 -5.59 -0.76
N HIS A 45 -5.81 -5.72 0.15
CA HIS A 45 -7.21 -5.84 -0.24
C HIS A 45 -7.74 -4.59 -0.95
N ASN A 46 -7.31 -3.40 -0.52
CA ASN A 46 -7.69 -2.13 -1.14
C ASN A 46 -7.03 -1.91 -2.53
N SER A 47 -5.77 -2.34 -2.69
CA SER A 47 -5.06 -2.26 -3.97
C SER A 47 -5.67 -3.21 -5.02
N VAL A 48 -6.02 -4.45 -4.65
CA VAL A 48 -6.69 -5.41 -5.56
C VAL A 48 -8.05 -4.88 -6.05
N LYS A 49 -8.84 -4.28 -5.17
CA LYS A 49 -10.14 -3.67 -5.55
C LYS A 49 -9.95 -2.52 -6.53
N MET A 50 -8.94 -1.68 -6.31
CA MET A 50 -8.62 -0.57 -7.20
C MET A 50 -8.10 -1.01 -8.56
N ASP A 51 -7.29 -2.07 -8.62
CA ASP A 51 -6.76 -2.59 -9.89
C ASP A 51 -7.86 -3.23 -10.73
N LYS A 52 -8.83 -3.93 -10.11
CA LYS A 52 -10.05 -4.39 -10.80
C LYS A 52 -10.87 -3.22 -11.36
N ALA A 53 -11.14 -2.20 -10.55
CA ALA A 53 -11.90 -1.04 -11.00
C ALA A 53 -11.19 -0.25 -12.12
N LYS A 54 -9.84 -0.22 -12.12
CA LYS A 54 -9.06 0.35 -13.22
C LYS A 54 -9.11 -0.50 -14.48
N ALA A 55 -9.05 -1.83 -14.36
CA ALA A 55 -9.16 -2.75 -15.48
C ALA A 55 -10.54 -2.66 -16.15
N GLU A 56 -11.62 -2.62 -15.36
CA GLU A 56 -12.99 -2.45 -15.84
C GLU A 56 -13.19 -1.10 -16.53
N LYS A 57 -12.69 -0.01 -15.93
CA LYS A 57 -12.74 1.32 -16.56
C LYS A 57 -11.91 1.40 -17.85
N LYS A 58 -10.82 0.65 -17.94
CA LYS A 58 -9.98 0.59 -19.15
C LYS A 58 -10.69 -0.20 -20.26
N ALA A 59 -11.31 -1.33 -19.92
CA ALA A 59 -12.12 -2.11 -20.84
C ALA A 59 -13.33 -1.32 -21.38
N ALA A 60 -14.04 -0.59 -20.53
CA ALA A 60 -15.17 0.26 -20.96
C ALA A 60 -14.74 1.45 -21.83
N LYS A 61 -13.51 1.95 -21.67
CA LYS A 61 -12.97 3.04 -22.49
C LYS A 61 -12.50 2.59 -23.86
N ASP A 62 -11.92 1.40 -23.94
CA ASP A 62 -11.45 0.82 -25.21
C ASP A 62 -12.65 0.42 -26.10
N ASP A 63 -13.81 0.07 -25.52
CA ASP A 63 -15.06 -0.24 -26.24
C ASP A 63 -15.77 1.02 -26.79
N GLN A 64 -15.73 2.15 -26.05
CA GLN A 64 -16.27 3.44 -26.54
C GLN A 64 -15.35 4.19 -27.52
N SER A 65 -14.06 3.87 -27.56
CA SER A 65 -13.10 4.49 -28.49
C SER A 65 -13.05 3.80 -29.86
N ASN A 66 -13.69 2.63 -29.98
CA ASN A 66 -13.70 1.80 -31.19
C ASN A 66 -15.11 1.65 -31.81
N ALA A 67 -16.06 2.49 -31.36
CA ALA A 67 -17.40 2.65 -31.90
C ALA A 67 -17.58 4.08 -32.41
#